data_AF-A0A942JCA8-F1
#
_entry.id   AF-A0A942JCA8-F1
#
_cell.length_a   1.000
_cell.length_b   1.000
_cell.length_c   1.000
_cell.angle_alpha   90.00
_cell.angle_beta   90.00
_cell.angle_gamma   90.00
#
_symmetry.space_group_name_H-M   'P 1'
#
loop_
_entity.id
_entity.type
_entity.pdbx_description
1 polymer ?
#
loop_
_entity_poly.entity_id
_entity_poly.type
_entity_poly.pdbx_seq_one_letter_code
_entity_poly.pdbx_strand_id
1 'polypeptide(L)'
;MYLVPKNVRARFELVPGLGLPELALCGVGLVVGGLIGFVASLFGASPLVRMVFLVVPAGFMFFVTRVGSEGESLFGLVVFYRRWKLSQRRHFNVPRGGTR
;
A
#
# COMPACT_ATOMS: atom_id res chain seq x y z
N MET A 1 6.09 -26.97 28.31
CA MET A 1 6.79 -26.26 27.21
C MET A 1 5.72 -25.62 26.34
N TYR A 2 5.49 -24.31 26.45
CA TYR A 2 4.58 -23.62 25.53
C TYR A 2 5.41 -23.11 24.35
N LEU A 3 5.12 -23.63 23.16
CA LEU A 3 5.64 -23.12 21.90
C LEU A 3 4.95 -21.78 21.62
N VAL A 4 5.40 -20.71 22.27
CA VAL A 4 5.04 -19.37 21.83
C VAL A 4 5.79 -19.16 20.52
N PRO A 5 5.11 -19.03 19.37
CA PRO A 5 5.80 -18.77 18.12
C PRO A 5 6.58 -17.47 18.28
N LYS A 6 7.91 -17.53 18.09
CA LYS A 6 8.81 -16.36 18.20
C LYS A 6 8.51 -15.26 17.17
N ASN A 7 7.52 -15.47 16.29
CA ASN A 7 7.18 -14.60 15.18
C ASN A 7 5.86 -13.85 15.36
N VAL A 8 5.33 -13.74 16.58
CA VAL A 8 4.19 -12.83 16.84
C VAL A 8 4.74 -11.41 16.99
N ARG A 9 5.07 -10.76 15.86
CA ARG A 9 5.25 -9.31 15.86
C ARG A 9 3.86 -8.70 15.91
N ALA A 10 3.42 -8.31 17.11
CA ALA A 10 2.22 -7.49 17.25
C ALA A 10 2.43 -6.20 16.45
N ARG A 11 1.78 -6.09 15.28
CA ARG A 11 1.65 -4.81 14.59
C ARG A 11 0.64 -3.99 15.38
N PHE A 12 0.93 -2.70 15.57
CA PHE A 12 -0.05 -1.75 16.08
C PHE A 12 -1.15 -1.58 15.05
N GLU A 13 -2.24 -2.32 15.21
CA GLU A 13 -3.46 -2.25 14.41
C GLU A 13 -4.53 -1.53 15.23
N LEU A 14 -5.11 -0.46 14.67
CA LEU A 14 -6.25 0.25 15.27
C LEU A 14 -7.56 -0.50 15.01
N VAL A 15 -7.65 -1.10 13.82
CA VAL A 15 -8.73 -1.96 13.34
C VAL A 15 -8.06 -3.12 12.61
N PRO A 16 -8.62 -4.34 12.61
CA PRO A 16 -8.03 -5.46 11.88
C PRO A 16 -7.67 -5.07 10.43
N GLY A 17 -6.38 -5.10 10.10
CA GLY A 17 -5.85 -4.71 8.77
C GLY A 17 -5.59 -3.22 8.54
N LEU A 18 -5.75 -2.35 9.55
CA LEU A 18 -5.40 -0.92 9.52
C LEU A 18 -4.42 -0.58 10.65
N GLY A 19 -3.13 -0.54 10.32
CA GLY A 19 -2.09 -0.09 11.24
C GLY A 19 -1.76 1.40 11.11
N LEU A 20 -0.86 1.86 11.97
CA LEU A 20 -0.31 3.23 11.93
C LEU A 20 0.24 3.65 10.55
N PRO A 21 1.05 2.83 9.85
CA PRO A 21 1.59 3.25 8.56
C PRO A 21 0.52 3.33 7.46
N GLU A 22 -0.49 2.45 7.50
CA GLU A 22 -1.63 2.50 6.61
C GLU A 22 -2.47 3.76 6.86
N LEU A 23 -2.67 4.12 8.14
CA LEU A 23 -3.34 5.37 8.53
C LEU A 23 -2.58 6.61 8.03
N ALA A 24 -1.25 6.61 8.16
CA ALA A 24 -0.41 7.70 7.65
C ALA A 24 -0.55 7.85 6.12
N LEU A 25 -0.60 6.74 5.38
CA LEU A 25 -0.79 6.77 3.92
C LEU A 25 -2.19 7.27 3.53
N CYS A 26 -3.23 6.88 4.29
CA CYS A 26 -4.57 7.45 4.13
C CYS A 26 -4.56 8.97 4.37
N GLY A 27 -3.81 9.43 5.37
CA GLY A 27 -3.59 10.85 5.65
C GLY A 27 -2.97 11.58 4.45
N VAL A 28 -1.96 10.99 3.80
CA VAL A 28 -1.38 11.55 2.55
C VAL A 28 -2.45 11.66 1.46
N GLY A 29 -3.28 10.63 1.28
CA GLY A 29 -4.41 10.67 0.34
C GLY A 29 -5.38 11.82 0.64
N LEU A 30 -5.68 12.06 1.91
CA LEU A 30 -6.55 13.16 2.35
C LEU A 30 -5.94 14.53 2.06
N VAL A 31 -4.64 14.71 2.31
CA VAL A 31 -3.92 15.95 1.99
C VAL A 31 -3.93 16.23 0.48
N VAL A 32 -3.65 15.21 -0.34
CA VAL A 32 -3.68 15.31 -1.81
C VAL A 32 -5.08 15.64 -2.30
N GLY A 33 -6.10 14.94 -1.79
CA GLY A 33 -7.50 15.20 -2.14
C GLY A 33 -7.97 16.60 -1.74
N GLY A 34 -7.53 17.08 -0.57
CA GLY A 34 -7.78 18.44 -0.09
C GLY A 34 -7.15 19.50 -0.99
N LEU A 35 -5.90 19.29 -1.43
CA LEU A 35 -5.23 20.19 -2.38
C LEU A 35 -5.97 20.25 -3.73
N ILE A 36 -6.40 19.10 -4.26
CA ILE A 36 -7.18 19.04 -5.50
C ILE A 36 -8.53 19.74 -5.33
N GLY A 37 -9.23 19.49 -4.22
CA GLY A 37 -10.50 20.13 -3.90
C GLY A 37 -10.39 21.63 -3.64
N PHE A 38 -9.23 22.09 -3.14
CA PHE A 38 -8.92 23.51 -2.99
C PHE A 38 -8.70 24.17 -4.36
N VAL A 39 -7.89 23.58 -5.23
CA VAL A 39 -7.69 24.08 -6.60
C VAL A 39 -9.03 24.10 -7.36
N ALA A 40 -9.82 23.02 -7.29
CA ALA A 40 -11.14 22.97 -7.91
C ALA A 40 -12.08 24.08 -7.42
N SER A 41 -11.93 24.51 -6.16
CA SER A 41 -12.74 25.60 -5.59
C SER A 41 -12.44 26.96 -6.21
N LEU A 42 -11.20 27.18 -6.67
CA LEU A 42 -10.82 28.40 -7.39
C LEU A 42 -11.55 28.51 -8.74
N PHE A 43 -12.02 27.38 -9.29
CA PHE A 43 -12.77 27.32 -10.55
C PHE A 43 -14.29 27.23 -10.34
N GLY A 44 -14.80 27.49 -9.13
CA GLY A 44 -16.23 27.48 -8.85
C GLY A 44 -16.85 26.08 -8.75
N ALA A 45 -16.06 25.05 -8.47
CA ALA A 45 -16.57 23.70 -8.28
C ALA A 45 -17.59 23.63 -7.14
N SER A 46 -18.66 22.88 -7.35
CA SER A 46 -19.70 22.69 -6.35
C SER A 46 -19.17 22.01 -5.08
N PRO A 47 -19.77 22.25 -3.89
CA PRO A 47 -19.34 21.63 -2.64
C PRO A 47 -19.29 20.10 -2.71
N LEU A 48 -20.20 19.50 -3.49
CA LEU A 48 -20.29 18.06 -3.68
C LEU A 48 -19.04 17.50 -4.39
N VAL A 49 -18.61 18.17 -5.47
CA VAL A 49 -17.41 17.79 -6.22
C VAL A 49 -16.16 17.88 -5.34
N ARG A 50 -16.09 18.90 -4.48
CA ARG A 50 -14.97 19.06 -3.53
C ARG A 50 -14.91 17.93 -2.51
N MET A 51 -16.06 17.49 -2.00
CA MET A 51 -16.12 16.34 -1.08
C MET A 51 -15.68 15.04 -1.74
N VAL A 52 -16.10 14.81 -3.00
CA VAL A 52 -15.66 13.63 -3.76
C VAL A 52 -14.15 13.62 -3.91
N PHE A 53 -13.53 14.74 -4.29
CA PHE A 53 -12.07 14.83 -4.41
C PHE A 53 -11.33 14.71 -3.08
N LEU A 54 -11.96 14.99 -1.95
CA LEU A 54 -11.36 14.78 -0.63
C LEU A 54 -11.40 13.31 -0.21
N VAL A 55 -12.55 12.66 -0.38
CA VAL A 55 -12.83 11.32 0.16
C VAL A 55 -12.27 10.22 -0.74
N VAL A 56 -12.38 10.37 -2.06
CA VAL A 56 -11.97 9.31 -3.02
C VAL A 56 -10.48 9.00 -2.92
N PRO A 57 -9.55 9.97 -2.89
CA PRO A 57 -8.12 9.67 -2.78
C PRO A 57 -7.74 9.04 -1.44
N ALA A 58 -8.40 9.46 -0.35
CA ALA A 58 -8.19 8.87 0.97
C ALA A 58 -8.68 7.42 1.02
N GLY A 59 -9.88 7.14 0.50
CA GLY A 59 -10.43 5.78 0.40
C GLY A 59 -9.64 4.88 -0.56
N PHE A 60 -9.12 5.45 -1.65
CA PHE A 60 -8.25 4.73 -2.58
C PHE A 60 -6.94 4.30 -1.91
N MET A 61 -6.30 5.21 -1.16
CA MET A 61 -5.11 4.88 -0.38
C MET A 61 -5.39 3.77 0.61
N PHE A 62 -6.51 3.82 1.34
CA PHE A 62 -6.92 2.75 2.24
C PHE A 62 -7.02 1.40 1.52
N PHE A 63 -7.66 1.38 0.36
CA PHE A 63 -7.85 0.15 -0.42
C PHE A 63 -6.52 -0.44 -0.92
N VAL A 64 -5.59 0.42 -1.37
CA VAL A 64 -4.25 0.00 -1.82
C VAL A 64 -3.40 -0.49 -0.64
N THR A 65 -3.58 0.06 0.56
CA THR A 65 -2.81 -0.36 1.73
C THR A 65 -3.42 -1.51 2.50
N ARG A 66 -4.70 -1.83 2.25
CA ARG A 66 -5.42 -2.88 2.98
C ARG A 66 -4.65 -4.19 2.88
N VAL A 67 -4.33 -4.76 4.04
CA VAL A 67 -3.70 -6.07 4.17
C VAL A 67 -4.72 -7.13 3.79
N GLY A 68 -4.40 -7.98 2.81
CA GLY A 68 -5.25 -9.09 2.39
C GLY A 68 -5.31 -10.21 3.43
N SER A 69 -6.18 -11.20 3.22
CA SER A 69 -6.34 -12.37 4.12
C SER A 69 -5.05 -13.17 4.34
N GLU A 70 -4.08 -13.04 3.44
CA GLU A 70 -2.75 -13.66 3.48
C GLU A 70 -1.73 -12.90 4.35
N GLY A 71 -2.11 -11.75 4.94
CA GLY A 71 -1.21 -10.94 5.78
C GLY A 71 -0.28 -9.97 5.02
N GLU A 72 -0.39 -9.92 3.69
CA GLU A 72 0.36 -8.99 2.83
C GLU A 72 -0.55 -7.89 2.27
N SER A 73 -0.09 -6.64 2.26
CA SER A 73 -0.79 -5.53 1.58
C SER A 73 -0.56 -5.56 0.08
N LEU A 74 -1.44 -4.95 -0.73
CA LEU A 74 -1.22 -4.86 -2.18
C LEU A 74 0.12 -4.17 -2.51
N PHE A 75 0.54 -3.21 -1.68
CA PHE A 75 1.87 -2.62 -1.77
C PHE A 75 2.99 -3.66 -1.54
N GLY A 76 2.85 -4.50 -0.51
CA GLY A 76 3.76 -5.62 -0.24
C GLY A 76 3.85 -6.57 -1.43
N LEU A 77 2.71 -6.90 -2.04
CA LEU A 77 2.63 -7.74 -3.23
C LEU A 77 3.34 -7.12 -4.43
N VAL A 78 3.19 -5.81 -4.66
CA VAL A 78 3.88 -5.08 -5.76
C VAL A 78 5.39 -5.05 -5.54
N VAL A 79 5.84 -4.80 -4.31
CA VAL A 79 7.27 -4.83 -3.97
C VAL A 79 7.83 -6.25 -4.14
N PHE A 80 7.09 -7.26 -3.69
CA PHE A 80 7.46 -8.66 -3.86
C PHE A 80 7.55 -9.04 -5.33
N TYR A 81 6.56 -8.65 -6.14
CA TYR A 81 6.56 -8.88 -7.59
C TYR A 81 7.76 -8.22 -8.28
N ARG A 82 8.10 -6.97 -7.91
CA ARG A 82 9.28 -6.27 -8.43
C ARG A 82 10.58 -7.01 -8.08
N ARG A 83 10.73 -7.42 -6.82
CA ARG A 83 11.90 -8.20 -6.34
C ARG A 83 11.99 -9.55 -7.03
N TRP A 84 10.86 -10.24 -7.18
CA TRP A 84 10.77 -11.52 -7.87
C TRP A 84 11.17 -11.39 -9.34
N LYS A 85 10.65 -10.39 -10.07
CA LYS A 85 11.02 -10.13 -11.47
C LYS A 85 12.51 -9.84 -11.65
N LEU A 86 13.13 -9.13 -10.70
CA LEU A 86 14.58 -8.89 -10.69
C LEU A 86 15.38 -10.16 -10.36
N SER A 87 14.88 -11.00 -9.45
CA SER A 87 15.49 -12.28 -9.10
C SER A 87 15.46 -13.28 -10.26
N GLN A 88 14.35 -13.34 -11.00
CA GLN A 88 14.22 -14.18 -12.21
C GLN A 88 15.28 -13.83 -13.27
N ARG A 89 15.66 -12.55 -13.41
CA ARG A 89 16.74 -12.14 -14.32
C ARG A 89 18.13 -12.60 -13.87
N ARG A 90 18.37 -12.77 -12.57
CA ARG A 90 19.63 -13.35 -12.06
C ARG A 90 19.72 -14.84 -12.37
N HIS A 91 18.62 -15.58 -12.24
CA HIS A 91 18.60 -17.01 -12.55
C HIS A 91 18.64 -17.30 -14.06
N PHE A 92 18.09 -16.42 -14.89
CA PHE A 92 18.15 -16.55 -16.35
C PHE A 92 19.54 -16.21 -16.94
N ASN A 93 20.27 -15.28 -16.31
CA ASN A 93 21.62 -14.87 -16.74
C ASN A 93 22.75 -15.67 -16.09
N VAL A 94 22.46 -16.79 -15.42
CA VAL A 94 23.51 -17.78 -15.16
C VAL A 94 23.73 -18.50 -16.49
N PRO A 95 24.87 -18.33 -17.18
CA PRO A 95 25.19 -19.21 -18.28
C PRO A 95 25.17 -20.62 -17.68
N ARG A 96 24.39 -21.53 -18.25
CA ARG A 96 24.61 -22.97 -18.06
C ARG A 96 25.97 -23.31 -18.66
N GLY A 97 27.05 -22.87 -18.02
CA GLY A 97 28.41 -23.31 -18.24
C GLY A 97 28.56 -24.65 -17.55
N GLY A 98 27.90 -25.66 -18.10
CA GLY A 98 28.18 -27.05 -17.82
C GLY A 98 29.12 -27.58 -18.89
N THR A 99 30.15 -28.31 -18.45
CA THR A 99 31.11 -29.13 -19.22
C THR A 99 32.19 -28.30 -19.94
N ARG A 100 33.50 -28.50 -19.72
CA ARG A 100 34.29 -29.66 -19.27
C ARG A 100 35.42 -29.22 -18.35
#